data_AF-A0A2V8EKY7-F1
#
_entry.id   AF-A0A2V8EKY7-F1
#
_cell.length_a   1.000
_cell.length_b   1.000
_cell.length_c   1.000
_cell.angle_alpha   90.00
_cell.angle_beta   90.00
_cell.angle_gamma   90.00
#
_symmetry.space_group_name_H-M   'P 1'
#
loop_
_entity.id
_entity.type
_entity.pdbx_description
1 polymer ?
#
loop_
_entity_poly.entity_id
_entity_poly.type
_entity_poly.pdbx_seq_one_letter_code
_entity_poly.pdbx_strand_id
1 'polypeptide(L)'
;MRCAEHLGCRRARAGAASGHQHLQHRAGVLPGDRIEDVVHGQRVHPTGSPDVRAEPGPVPRVTGHHHVKVGGTISATKLDEHFTVGFTDPSFNSPCLDASGDPSRDTALRTVSQCQGVLSVNPGFNPDLLAFDLTRAGSPFVYSQAKTIKQQAAYLQDDIKAGNVTLKVGVRLDHYDGLTTATLVQPRAGVSYALPASKTVLRASYGRTMETPYNENLLLSSGVGAPGSATKRKSVCSRAWVAGSSLTSATSTSAPTTLTTSTCCSTRPSSSRWPGIIPRSTA
;
A
#
# COMPACT_ATOMS: atom_id res chain seq x y z
N MET A 1 47.09 -45.39 -50.24
CA MET A 1 48.28 -44.65 -50.74
C MET A 1 48.50 -43.49 -49.77
N ARG A 2 49.44 -43.64 -48.83
CA ARG A 2 50.76 -42.98 -48.74
C ARG A 2 50.72 -41.44 -48.57
N CYS A 3 50.96 -41.05 -47.30
CA CYS A 3 51.96 -40.12 -46.74
C CYS A 3 52.04 -38.61 -47.08
N ALA A 4 52.28 -37.88 -45.96
CA ALA A 4 53.20 -36.74 -45.75
C ALA A 4 52.74 -35.34 -46.18
N GLU A 5 53.09 -34.21 -45.54
CA GLU A 5 53.62 -33.75 -44.23
C GLU A 5 53.82 -32.22 -44.45
N HIS A 6 53.60 -31.35 -43.46
CA HIS A 6 54.64 -30.41 -43.00
C HIS A 6 54.22 -29.50 -41.84
N LEU A 7 55.16 -29.41 -40.91
CA LEU A 7 55.20 -28.76 -39.61
C LEU A 7 55.29 -27.23 -39.63
N GLY A 8 54.95 -26.62 -38.48
CA GLY A 8 55.37 -25.26 -38.11
C GLY A 8 55.08 -24.90 -36.64
N CYS A 9 55.77 -25.53 -35.70
CA CYS A 9 55.69 -25.32 -34.26
C CYS A 9 56.72 -24.27 -33.78
N ARG A 10 56.35 -23.31 -32.91
CA ARG A 10 57.30 -22.69 -31.97
C ARG A 10 56.72 -22.61 -30.55
N ARG A 11 57.60 -23.04 -29.65
CA ARG A 11 57.46 -23.38 -28.23
C ARG A 11 57.03 -22.25 -27.31
N ALA A 12 56.19 -22.61 -26.35
CA ALA A 12 56.08 -21.99 -25.04
C ALA A 12 57.33 -22.29 -24.18
N ARG A 13 57.74 -21.34 -23.34
CA ARG A 13 58.52 -21.60 -22.12
C ARG A 13 57.67 -21.21 -20.92
N ALA A 14 57.58 -22.14 -19.98
CA ALA A 14 56.98 -21.97 -18.66
C ALA A 14 57.92 -21.18 -17.74
N GLY A 15 57.33 -20.32 -16.90
CA GLY A 15 57.93 -19.71 -15.73
C GLY A 15 56.93 -19.81 -14.58
N ALA A 16 57.41 -20.28 -13.43
CA ALA A 16 56.66 -20.85 -12.33
C ALA A 16 55.84 -19.86 -11.47
N ALA A 17 54.96 -20.47 -10.69
CA ALA A 17 54.02 -19.94 -9.72
C ALA A 17 54.50 -18.81 -8.79
N SER A 18 53.60 -17.88 -8.46
CA SER A 18 53.28 -17.52 -7.07
C SER A 18 51.95 -16.74 -7.03
N GLY A 19 51.17 -16.96 -5.98
CA GLY A 19 49.73 -16.69 -5.93
C GLY A 19 49.32 -15.23 -5.88
N HIS A 20 48.05 -15.00 -6.20
CA HIS A 20 47.05 -14.30 -5.38
C HIS A 20 45.76 -14.26 -6.20
N GLN A 21 44.75 -15.02 -5.77
CA GLN A 21 43.41 -14.94 -6.34
C GLN A 21 42.81 -13.57 -5.97
N HIS A 22 42.63 -12.70 -6.96
CA HIS A 22 41.74 -11.56 -6.82
C HIS A 22 40.47 -11.86 -7.62
N LEU A 23 39.46 -12.38 -6.92
CA LEU A 23 38.09 -12.43 -7.43
C LEU A 23 37.66 -10.98 -7.72
N GLN A 24 37.65 -10.59 -8.99
CA GLN A 24 36.88 -9.44 -9.42
C GLN A 24 35.47 -9.94 -9.78
N HIS A 25 34.55 -9.76 -8.84
CA HIS A 25 33.13 -9.80 -9.12
C HIS A 25 32.81 -8.66 -10.10
N ARG A 26 32.47 -9.01 -11.34
CA ARG A 26 31.73 -8.12 -12.24
C ARG A 26 30.38 -7.86 -11.59
N ALA A 27 30.24 -6.70 -10.95
CA ALA A 27 28.94 -6.16 -10.56
C ALA A 27 28.18 -5.84 -11.85
N GLY A 28 27.12 -6.60 -12.12
CA GLY A 28 26.10 -6.21 -13.06
C GLY A 28 25.42 -4.96 -12.52
N VAL A 29 25.49 -3.87 -13.28
CA VAL A 29 24.70 -2.67 -13.01
C VAL A 29 23.25 -3.03 -13.37
N LEU A 30 22.45 -3.32 -12.34
CA LEU A 30 21.00 -3.34 -12.45
C LEU A 30 20.54 -1.89 -12.66
N PRO A 31 19.76 -1.57 -13.70
CA PRO A 31 19.17 -0.24 -13.82
C PRO A 31 18.05 -0.13 -12.78
N GLY A 32 18.41 0.35 -11.59
CA GLY A 32 17.49 0.95 -10.65
C GLY A 32 17.27 2.42 -10.97
N ASP A 33 16.08 2.89 -10.62
CA ASP A 33 15.85 4.20 -10.04
C ASP A 33 16.17 5.44 -10.91
N ARG A 34 15.25 5.76 -11.83
CA ARG A 34 14.92 7.16 -12.11
C ARG A 34 13.41 7.38 -12.01
N ILE A 35 12.96 7.76 -10.82
CA ILE A 35 11.70 8.47 -10.63
C ILE A 35 12.01 9.97 -10.65
N GLU A 36 12.61 10.46 -11.73
CA GLU A 36 12.95 11.89 -11.87
C GLU A 36 12.24 12.58 -13.06
N ASP A 37 11.65 11.82 -13.99
CA ASP A 37 11.07 12.35 -15.23
C ASP A 37 9.54 12.54 -15.19
N VAL A 38 9.00 12.64 -13.97
CA VAL A 38 7.61 13.03 -13.73
C VAL A 38 7.62 14.50 -13.36
N VAL A 39 6.98 15.35 -14.17
CA VAL A 39 6.71 16.73 -13.76
C VAL A 39 5.72 16.68 -12.59
N HIS A 40 6.27 16.70 -11.37
CA HIS A 40 5.50 16.96 -10.17
C HIS A 40 5.24 18.46 -10.13
N GLY A 41 4.12 18.87 -10.72
CA GLY A 41 3.52 20.17 -10.45
C GLY A 41 2.93 20.18 -9.04
N GLN A 42 3.70 19.79 -8.02
CA GLN A 42 3.29 19.88 -6.64
C GLN A 42 3.43 21.34 -6.23
N ARG A 43 2.50 22.19 -6.65
CA ARG A 43 2.27 23.42 -5.92
C ARG A 43 1.63 23.01 -4.60
N VAL A 44 2.47 22.66 -3.62
CA VAL A 44 2.07 22.64 -2.22
C VAL A 44 1.79 24.10 -1.88
N HIS A 45 0.60 24.58 -2.22
CA HIS A 45 -0.01 25.56 -1.36
C HIS A 45 -0.45 24.76 -0.14
N PRO A 46 0.18 24.94 1.03
CA PRO A 46 -0.49 24.63 2.27
C PRO A 46 -1.58 25.69 2.43
N THR A 47 -2.60 25.66 1.58
CA THR A 47 -3.94 26.06 2.02
C THR A 47 -4.55 24.85 2.71
N GLY A 48 -3.77 24.18 3.57
CA GLY A 48 -4.31 23.47 4.71
C GLY A 48 -5.10 24.52 5.47
N SER A 49 -6.41 24.53 5.24
CA SER A 49 -7.30 25.31 6.09
C SER A 49 -7.05 24.82 7.51
N PRO A 50 -6.97 25.74 8.49
CA PRO A 50 -6.43 25.43 9.80
C PRO A 50 -7.12 24.19 10.34
N ASP A 51 -6.33 23.20 10.78
CA ASP A 51 -6.86 22.11 11.57
C ASP A 51 -7.52 22.74 12.81
N VAL A 52 -8.85 22.73 12.84
CA VAL A 52 -9.58 23.33 13.95
C VAL A 52 -9.65 22.26 15.02
N ARG A 53 -8.77 22.38 16.01
CA ARG A 53 -8.75 21.49 17.17
C ARG A 53 -9.21 22.26 18.41
N ALA A 54 -10.33 21.84 18.96
CA ALA A 54 -10.81 22.27 20.26
C ALA A 54 -10.51 21.17 21.29
N GLU A 55 -9.70 21.50 22.28
CA GLU A 55 -9.45 20.65 23.45
C GLU A 55 -9.82 21.42 24.72
N PRO A 56 -11.00 21.17 25.29
CA PRO A 56 -11.19 21.47 26.70
C PRO A 56 -10.09 20.75 27.48
N GLY A 57 -9.21 21.50 28.14
CA GLY A 57 -8.12 20.94 28.92
C GLY A 57 -8.65 19.92 29.93
N PRO A 58 -7.87 18.88 30.29
CA PRO A 58 -8.30 17.91 31.28
C PRO A 58 -8.71 18.60 32.57
N VAL A 59 -9.80 18.13 33.18
CA VAL A 59 -10.21 18.53 34.52
C VAL A 59 -9.66 17.48 35.49
N PRO A 60 -8.56 17.78 36.22
CA PRO A 60 -8.04 16.87 37.23
C PRO A 60 -8.83 16.99 38.53
N ARG A 61 -9.02 15.86 39.22
CA ARG A 61 -9.54 15.81 40.58
C ARG A 61 -8.74 14.80 41.39
N VAL A 62 -8.22 15.25 42.53
CA VAL A 62 -7.53 14.39 43.49
C VAL A 62 -8.43 14.16 44.70
N THR A 63 -8.63 12.91 45.08
CA THR A 63 -9.40 12.56 46.28
C THR A 63 -8.87 11.27 46.88
N GLY A 64 -8.30 11.37 48.09
CA GLY A 64 -7.65 10.24 48.74
C GLY A 64 -6.52 9.66 47.88
N HIS A 65 -6.65 8.39 47.53
CA HIS A 65 -5.68 7.67 46.69
C HIS A 65 -5.90 7.85 45.18
N HIS A 66 -6.96 8.53 44.77
CA HIS A 66 -7.39 8.66 43.38
C HIS A 66 -6.97 9.99 42.77
N HIS A 67 -6.46 9.93 41.54
CA HIS A 67 -6.06 11.07 40.74
C HIS A 67 -6.79 10.95 39.40
N VAL A 68 -8.03 11.42 39.39
CA VAL A 68 -8.96 11.29 38.26
C VAL A 68 -8.73 12.42 37.27
N LYS A 69 -8.75 12.10 35.97
CA LYS A 69 -8.70 13.06 34.86
C LYS A 69 -9.80 12.75 33.86
N VAL A 70 -10.55 13.77 33.50
CA VAL A 70 -11.56 13.71 32.45
C VAL A 70 -11.26 14.77 31.40
N GLY A 71 -11.37 14.43 30.12
CA GLY A 71 -11.17 15.38 29.05
C GLY A 71 -11.67 14.86 27.71
N GLY A 72 -11.54 15.68 26.67
CA GLY A 72 -11.95 15.33 25.33
C GLY A 72 -11.35 16.25 24.30
N THR A 73 -11.49 15.87 23.03
CA THR A 73 -10.92 16.58 21.88
C THR A 73 -11.91 16.55 20.75
N ILE A 74 -12.05 17.65 20.01
CA ILE A 74 -12.79 17.70 18.75
C ILE A 74 -11.84 18.33 17.73
N SER A 75 -11.56 17.64 16.64
CA SER A 75 -10.74 18.17 15.55
C SER A 75 -11.45 18.06 14.20
N ALA A 76 -11.13 18.99 13.31
CA ALA A 76 -11.56 18.99 11.94
C ALA A 76 -10.38 19.37 11.03
N THR A 77 -9.95 18.43 10.20
CA THR A 77 -8.85 18.62 9.26
C THR A 77 -9.40 18.71 7.85
N LYS A 78 -9.17 19.83 7.16
CA LYS A 78 -9.54 19.96 5.74
C LYS A 78 -8.43 19.38 4.87
N LEU A 79 -8.77 18.36 4.09
CA LEU A 79 -7.97 17.88 2.98
C LEU A 79 -8.32 18.67 1.73
N ASP A 80 -7.31 19.15 1.04
CA ASP A 80 -7.39 19.92 -0.19
C ASP A 80 -6.23 19.48 -1.07
N GLU A 81 -6.49 18.51 -1.93
CA GLU A 81 -5.48 17.75 -2.67
C GLU A 81 -5.49 18.15 -4.15
N HIS A 82 -4.37 18.72 -4.60
CA HIS A 82 -4.14 19.11 -5.98
C HIS A 82 -2.87 18.42 -6.49
N PHE A 83 -3.03 17.48 -7.42
CA PHE A 83 -1.91 16.82 -8.08
C PHE A 83 -1.99 17.06 -9.58
N THR A 84 -0.83 17.25 -10.20
CA THR A 84 -0.71 17.23 -11.64
C THR A 84 0.47 16.36 -11.99
N VAL A 85 0.22 15.33 -12.79
CA VAL A 85 1.23 14.35 -13.20
C VAL A 85 1.14 14.14 -14.71
N GLY A 86 2.28 14.01 -15.37
CA GLY A 86 2.39 13.67 -16.78
C GLY A 86 3.78 13.12 -17.06
N PHE A 87 3.88 12.25 -18.06
CA PHE A 87 5.16 11.67 -18.47
C PHE A 87 5.82 12.60 -19.47
N THR A 88 7.09 12.92 -19.24
CA THR A 88 7.91 13.73 -20.16
C THR A 88 9.05 12.96 -20.80
N ASP A 89 9.30 11.72 -20.38
CA ASP A 89 10.25 10.84 -21.04
C ASP A 89 9.55 9.98 -22.12
N PRO A 90 9.92 10.12 -23.41
CA PRO A 90 9.32 9.31 -24.47
C PRO A 90 9.68 7.82 -24.39
N SER A 91 10.69 7.41 -23.61
CA SER A 91 10.95 5.97 -23.38
C SER A 91 10.05 5.33 -22.32
N PHE A 92 9.42 6.10 -21.41
CA PHE A 92 8.71 5.56 -20.25
C PHE A 92 7.56 4.59 -20.61
N ASN A 93 6.70 4.97 -21.57
CA ASN A 93 5.55 4.18 -22.01
C ASN A 93 5.52 4.06 -23.55
N SER A 94 6.68 3.80 -24.16
CA SER A 94 6.76 3.63 -25.62
C SER A 94 6.05 2.34 -26.06
N PRO A 95 5.23 2.36 -27.12
CA PRO A 95 4.54 1.17 -27.62
C PRO A 95 5.46 0.17 -28.32
N CYS A 96 6.66 0.58 -28.73
CA CYS A 96 7.59 -0.22 -29.50
C CYS A 96 8.98 -0.25 -28.87
N LEU A 97 9.70 -1.36 -29.04
CA LEU A 97 11.12 -1.49 -28.76
C LEU A 97 11.91 -1.30 -30.05
N ASP A 98 13.11 -0.74 -29.94
CA ASP A 98 14.07 -0.63 -31.02
C ASP A 98 14.82 -1.96 -31.27
N ALA A 99 15.78 -1.94 -32.20
CA ALA A 99 16.56 -3.13 -32.57
C ALA A 99 17.47 -3.64 -31.43
N SER A 100 17.78 -2.79 -30.44
CA SER A 100 18.53 -3.15 -29.24
C SER A 100 17.64 -3.74 -28.14
N GLY A 101 16.31 -3.69 -28.33
CA GLY A 101 15.33 -4.13 -27.35
C GLY A 101 14.97 -3.05 -26.33
N ASP A 102 15.41 -1.80 -26.54
CA ASP A 102 15.13 -0.67 -25.65
C ASP A 102 13.83 0.06 -26.08
N PRO A 103 13.09 0.70 -25.16
CA PRO A 103 11.90 1.48 -25.52
C PRO A 103 12.21 2.59 -26.52
N SER A 104 11.50 2.60 -27.66
CA SER A 104 11.72 3.57 -28.72
C SER A 104 11.40 4.99 -28.26
N ARG A 105 12.33 5.93 -28.50
CA ARG A 105 12.17 7.36 -28.21
C ARG A 105 11.35 8.12 -29.26
N ASP A 106 10.90 7.45 -30.32
CA ASP A 106 10.06 8.06 -31.34
C ASP A 106 8.67 8.37 -30.76
N THR A 107 8.33 9.65 -30.70
CA THR A 107 7.08 10.18 -30.16
C THR A 107 5.91 10.10 -31.14
N ALA A 108 6.16 9.76 -32.41
CA ALA A 108 5.11 9.49 -33.39
C ALA A 108 4.43 8.13 -33.16
N LEU A 109 5.13 7.20 -32.50
CA LEU A 109 4.62 5.87 -32.16
C LEU A 109 3.66 5.96 -30.96
N ARG A 110 2.37 5.72 -31.18
CA ARG A 110 1.32 5.82 -30.15
C ARG A 110 0.57 4.50 -29.92
N THR A 111 0.76 3.52 -30.80
CA THR A 111 0.05 2.24 -30.78
C THR A 111 0.97 1.11 -31.20
N VAL A 112 0.71 -0.11 -30.71
CA VAL A 112 1.52 -1.30 -31.04
C VAL A 112 1.47 -1.69 -32.52
N SER A 113 0.42 -1.30 -33.25
CA SER A 113 0.31 -1.54 -34.69
C SER A 113 1.35 -0.77 -35.52
N GLN A 114 1.96 0.28 -34.95
CA GLN A 114 3.01 1.06 -35.60
C GLN A 114 4.41 0.43 -35.43
N CYS A 115 4.53 -0.65 -34.64
CA CYS A 115 5.79 -1.38 -34.47
C CYS A 115 6.04 -2.26 -35.70
N GLN A 116 6.62 -1.66 -36.75
CA GLN A 116 6.86 -2.30 -38.03
C GLN A 116 8.37 -2.31 -38.36
N GLY A 117 8.79 -3.23 -39.23
CA GLY A 117 10.17 -3.34 -39.68
C GLY A 117 11.11 -3.83 -38.58
N VAL A 118 12.10 -3.01 -38.22
CA VAL A 118 13.08 -3.32 -37.17
C VAL A 118 12.55 -3.11 -35.75
N LEU A 119 11.36 -2.50 -35.62
CA LEU A 119 10.71 -2.28 -34.34
C LEU A 119 9.90 -3.51 -33.93
N SER A 120 9.95 -3.85 -32.64
CA SER A 120 9.11 -4.91 -32.06
C SER A 120 8.12 -4.33 -31.07
N VAL A 121 7.03 -5.04 -30.78
CA VAL A 121 6.02 -4.60 -29.81
C VAL A 121 6.64 -4.58 -28.40
N ASN A 122 6.47 -3.49 -27.66
CA ASN A 122 6.87 -3.42 -26.25
C ASN A 122 5.82 -4.08 -25.35
N PRO A 123 6.10 -5.21 -24.68
CA PRO A 123 5.14 -5.85 -23.78
C PRO A 123 4.83 -5.01 -22.54
N GLY A 124 5.71 -4.06 -22.18
CA GLY A 124 5.51 -3.13 -21.08
C GLY A 124 4.64 -1.92 -21.42
N PHE A 125 4.22 -1.75 -22.68
CA PHE A 125 3.32 -0.67 -23.07
C PHE A 125 1.95 -0.80 -22.42
N ASN A 126 1.52 0.25 -21.74
CA ASN A 126 0.17 0.36 -21.20
C ASN A 126 -0.62 1.44 -21.99
N PRO A 127 -1.65 1.07 -22.78
CA PRO A 127 -2.43 2.03 -23.54
C PRO A 127 -3.19 3.05 -22.66
N ASP A 128 -3.51 2.71 -21.41
CA ASP A 128 -4.21 3.61 -20.49
C ASP A 128 -3.34 4.80 -20.06
N LEU A 129 -2.01 4.65 -20.12
CA LEU A 129 -1.05 5.68 -19.76
C LEU A 129 -0.74 6.64 -20.92
N LEU A 130 -1.13 6.30 -22.16
CA LEU A 130 -0.89 7.13 -23.35
C LEU A 130 -1.54 8.51 -23.24
N ALA A 131 -2.73 8.58 -22.61
CA ALA A 131 -3.44 9.84 -22.39
C ALA A 131 -2.65 10.85 -21.53
N PHE A 132 -1.65 10.38 -20.77
CA PHE A 132 -0.84 11.18 -19.85
C PHE A 132 0.61 11.36 -20.32
N ASP A 133 0.97 10.83 -21.49
CA ASP A 133 2.29 10.99 -22.09
C ASP A 133 2.37 12.31 -22.87
N LEU A 134 2.98 13.33 -22.26
CA LEU A 134 3.10 14.67 -22.82
C LEU A 134 3.99 14.70 -24.07
N THR A 135 4.86 13.70 -24.24
CA THR A 135 5.72 13.57 -25.43
C THR A 135 4.93 13.07 -26.64
N ARG A 136 3.83 12.36 -26.40
CA ARG A 136 2.93 11.79 -27.42
C ARG A 136 1.59 12.52 -27.51
N ALA A 137 1.60 13.83 -27.24
CA ALA A 137 0.44 14.72 -27.22
C ALA A 137 -0.71 14.27 -26.27
N GLY A 138 -0.35 13.55 -25.21
CA GLY A 138 -1.22 13.41 -24.05
C GLY A 138 -1.36 14.72 -23.28
N SER A 139 -2.21 14.70 -22.27
CA SER A 139 -2.46 15.82 -21.37
C SER A 139 -2.13 15.43 -19.93
N PRO A 140 -1.70 16.37 -19.07
CA PRO A 140 -1.46 16.04 -17.68
C PRO A 140 -2.71 15.46 -17.02
N PHE A 141 -2.54 14.43 -16.20
CA PHE A 141 -3.55 14.03 -15.23
C PHE A 141 -3.64 15.13 -14.18
N VAL A 142 -4.80 15.78 -14.09
CA VAL A 142 -5.07 16.82 -13.10
C VAL A 142 -6.07 16.26 -12.08
N TYR A 143 -5.64 16.20 -10.83
CA TYR A 143 -6.47 15.85 -9.68
C TYR A 143 -6.69 17.08 -8.82
N SER A 144 -7.95 17.29 -8.44
CA SER A 144 -8.35 18.39 -7.56
C SER A 144 -9.57 17.93 -6.77
N GLN A 145 -9.37 17.60 -5.50
CA GLN A 145 -10.45 17.16 -4.62
C GLN A 145 -10.25 17.69 -3.20
N ALA A 146 -11.36 17.90 -2.49
CA ALA A 146 -11.33 18.35 -1.11
C ALA A 146 -12.33 17.59 -0.25
N LYS A 147 -11.97 17.35 1.01
CA LYS A 147 -12.84 16.73 2.01
C LYS A 147 -12.39 17.11 3.42
N THR A 148 -13.33 17.35 4.31
CA THR A 148 -13.04 17.55 5.74
C THR A 148 -13.20 16.24 6.50
N ILE A 149 -12.20 15.90 7.29
CA ILE A 149 -12.21 14.77 8.24
C ILE A 149 -12.46 15.33 9.63
N LYS A 150 -13.36 14.69 10.38
CA LYS A 150 -13.67 15.05 11.76
C LYS A 150 -13.27 13.92 12.69
N GLN A 151 -12.67 14.27 13.82
CA GLN A 151 -12.33 13.33 14.87
C GLN A 151 -12.78 13.88 16.22
N GLN A 152 -13.31 13.00 17.04
CA GLN A 152 -13.79 13.33 18.38
C GLN A 152 -13.26 12.29 19.35
N ALA A 153 -12.85 12.74 20.53
CA ALA A 153 -12.42 11.87 21.60
C ALA A 153 -13.00 12.33 22.94
N ALA A 154 -13.31 11.37 23.80
CA ALA A 154 -13.55 11.61 25.23
C ALA A 154 -12.80 10.57 26.03
N TYR A 155 -12.27 10.94 27.20
CA TYR A 155 -11.55 10.02 28.07
C TYR A 155 -11.81 10.26 29.55
N LEU A 156 -11.68 9.17 30.31
CA LEU A 156 -11.64 9.12 31.75
C LEU A 156 -10.44 8.27 32.16
N GLN A 157 -9.61 8.80 33.04
CA GLN A 157 -8.45 8.12 33.60
C GLN A 157 -8.43 8.27 35.11
N ASP A 158 -7.95 7.25 35.81
CA ASP A 158 -7.69 7.28 37.25
C ASP A 158 -6.32 6.65 37.53
N ASP A 159 -5.48 7.42 38.21
CA ASP A 159 -4.21 6.99 38.76
C ASP A 159 -4.39 6.76 40.27
N ILE A 160 -4.35 5.49 40.69
CA ILE A 160 -4.62 5.05 42.05
C ILE A 160 -3.30 4.64 42.72
N LYS A 161 -2.97 5.27 43.85
CA LYS A 161 -1.76 4.94 44.63
C LYS A 161 -2.11 4.24 45.94
N ALA A 162 -1.70 2.99 46.09
CA ALA A 162 -1.91 2.19 47.30
C ALA A 162 -0.57 1.58 47.77
N GLY A 163 0.06 2.22 48.76
CA GLY A 163 1.37 1.81 49.27
C GLY A 163 2.43 1.77 48.18
N ASN A 164 2.98 0.59 47.93
CA ASN A 164 4.01 0.34 46.91
C ASN A 164 3.42 0.06 45.52
N VAL A 165 2.10 -0.03 45.39
CA VAL A 165 1.40 -0.30 44.13
C VAL A 165 0.82 1.01 43.56
N THR A 166 0.99 1.22 42.26
CA THR A 166 0.26 2.23 41.49
C THR A 166 -0.52 1.55 40.38
N LEU A 167 -1.84 1.71 40.38
CA LEU A 167 -2.73 1.24 39.33
C LEU A 167 -3.14 2.43 38.48
N LYS A 168 -3.02 2.30 37.16
CA LYS A 168 -3.47 3.27 36.17
C LYS A 168 -4.56 2.61 35.36
N VAL A 169 -5.77 3.14 35.41
CA VAL A 169 -6.89 2.66 34.58
C VAL A 169 -7.47 3.80 33.80
N GLY A 170 -7.93 3.53 32.60
CA GLY A 170 -8.55 4.54 31.79
C GLY A 170 -9.29 3.96 30.59
N VAL A 171 -10.22 4.75 30.10
CA VAL A 171 -10.96 4.47 28.89
C VAL A 171 -10.97 5.73 28.03
N ARG A 172 -10.84 5.54 26.73
CA ARG A 172 -11.04 6.59 25.74
C ARG A 172 -12.03 6.11 24.69
N LEU A 173 -12.96 6.95 24.29
CA LEU A 173 -13.84 6.72 23.16
C LEU A 173 -13.37 7.63 22.03
N ASP A 174 -12.99 7.06 20.90
CA ASP A 174 -12.68 7.81 19.68
C ASP A 174 -13.76 7.56 18.63
N HIS A 175 -14.21 8.65 18.00
CA HIS A 175 -15.08 8.63 16.83
C HIS A 175 -14.37 9.34 15.67
N TYR A 176 -14.13 8.60 14.60
CA TYR A 176 -13.53 9.07 13.35
C TYR A 176 -14.62 9.15 12.28
N ASP A 177 -14.75 10.31 11.65
CA ASP A 177 -15.65 10.55 10.52
C ASP A 177 -14.88 11.18 9.36
N GLY A 178 -14.35 10.32 8.47
CA GLY A 178 -13.54 10.70 7.33
C GLY A 178 -14.03 10.05 6.04
N LEU A 179 -13.14 9.39 5.30
CA LEU A 179 -13.54 8.57 4.14
C LEU A 179 -14.39 7.36 4.54
N THR A 180 -14.09 6.82 5.70
CA THR A 180 -14.89 5.83 6.41
C THR A 180 -15.24 6.37 7.78
N THR A 181 -16.22 5.75 8.43
CA THR A 181 -16.59 6.08 9.80
C THR A 181 -16.21 4.92 10.70
N ALA A 182 -15.54 5.22 11.81
CA ALA A 182 -15.15 4.23 12.80
C ALA A 182 -15.35 4.78 14.22
N THR A 183 -15.71 3.91 15.15
CA THR A 183 -15.81 4.26 16.57
C THR A 183 -15.19 3.14 17.39
N LEU A 184 -14.29 3.50 18.30
CA LEU A 184 -13.60 2.51 19.12
C LEU A 184 -13.47 2.95 20.57
N VAL A 185 -13.86 2.04 21.46
CA VAL A 185 -13.52 2.11 22.89
C VAL A 185 -12.11 1.55 23.09
N GLN A 186 -11.26 2.38 23.69
CA GLN A 186 -9.84 2.17 23.93
C GLN A 186 -9.55 2.05 25.43
N PRO A 187 -9.68 0.85 26.02
CA PRO A 187 -9.26 0.60 27.38
C PRO A 187 -7.73 0.71 27.51
N ARG A 188 -7.28 1.24 28.64
CA ARG A 188 -5.88 1.29 29.06
C ARG A 188 -5.80 0.87 30.52
N ALA A 189 -4.93 -0.08 30.83
CA ALA A 189 -4.68 -0.52 32.19
C ALA A 189 -3.18 -0.72 32.39
N GLY A 190 -2.67 -0.31 33.53
CA GLY A 190 -1.27 -0.50 33.88
C GLY A 190 -1.09 -0.61 35.38
N VAL A 191 -0.17 -1.47 35.81
CA VAL A 191 0.19 -1.63 37.21
C VAL A 191 1.70 -1.42 37.35
N SER A 192 2.10 -0.76 38.43
CA SER A 192 3.49 -0.61 38.82
C SER A 192 3.65 -0.97 40.29
N TYR A 193 4.62 -1.82 40.62
CA TYR A 193 4.92 -2.22 41.99
C TYR A 193 6.38 -1.90 42.33
N ALA A 194 6.59 -1.08 43.36
CA ALA A 194 7.90 -0.81 43.91
C ALA A 194 8.30 -1.93 44.87
N LEU A 195 9.45 -2.56 44.63
CA LEU A 195 10.12 -3.47 45.57
C LEU A 195 11.17 -2.67 46.35
N PRO A 196 10.87 -2.23 47.60
CA PRO A 196 11.78 -1.35 48.33
C PRO A 196 13.11 -2.03 48.66
N ALA A 197 13.07 -3.34 48.93
CA ALA A 197 14.23 -4.16 49.27
C ALA A 197 15.31 -4.15 48.19
N SER A 198 14.92 -4.10 46.91
CA SER A 198 15.82 -4.14 45.76
C SER A 198 15.87 -2.83 44.97
N LYS A 199 15.19 -1.77 45.43
CA LYS A 199 15.02 -0.49 44.71
C LYS A 199 14.55 -0.67 43.26
N THR A 200 13.78 -1.72 42.99
CA THR A 200 13.30 -2.08 41.64
C THR A 200 11.82 -1.76 41.51
N VAL A 201 11.37 -1.40 40.30
CA VAL A 201 9.93 -1.23 40.00
C VAL A 201 9.54 -2.18 38.88
N LEU A 202 8.58 -3.07 39.15
CA LEU A 202 7.98 -3.94 38.14
C LEU A 202 6.78 -3.26 37.51
N ARG A 203 6.62 -3.38 36.20
CA ARG A 203 5.53 -2.74 35.44
C ARG A 203 4.93 -3.71 34.44
N ALA A 204 3.60 -3.66 34.34
CA ALA A 204 2.85 -4.34 33.28
C ALA A 204 1.75 -3.40 32.80
N SER A 205 1.45 -3.43 31.50
CA SER A 205 0.42 -2.60 30.90
C SER A 205 -0.24 -3.25 29.71
N TYR A 206 -1.51 -2.93 29.52
CA TYR A 206 -2.33 -3.27 28.37
C TYR A 206 -2.99 -2.00 27.82
N GLY A 207 -3.04 -1.88 26.51
CA GLY A 207 -3.73 -0.79 25.85
C GLY A 207 -4.27 -1.24 24.50
N ARG A 208 -5.46 -0.76 24.16
CA ARG A 208 -6.02 -0.86 22.81
C ARG A 208 -6.13 0.54 22.24
N THR A 209 -5.71 0.73 20.99
CA THR A 209 -5.75 2.02 20.28
C THR A 209 -6.42 1.86 18.92
N MET A 210 -7.05 2.92 18.43
CA MET A 210 -7.55 3.01 17.05
C MET A 210 -6.54 3.79 16.22
N GLU A 211 -6.05 3.18 15.15
CA GLU A 211 -5.28 3.91 14.14
C GLU A 211 -6.25 4.52 13.12
N THR A 212 -6.03 5.78 12.80
CA THR A 212 -6.80 6.49 11.77
C THR A 212 -5.93 6.67 10.52
N PRO A 213 -6.50 6.62 9.31
CA PRO A 213 -5.74 6.84 8.10
C PRO A 213 -4.95 8.15 8.13
N TYR A 214 -3.73 8.10 7.59
CA TYR A 214 -2.90 9.27 7.31
C TYR A 214 -3.63 10.21 6.35
N ASN A 215 -3.45 11.51 6.54
CA ASN A 215 -4.17 12.55 5.82
C ASN A 215 -3.47 12.95 4.50
N GLU A 216 -2.25 12.44 4.28
CA GLU A 216 -1.42 12.71 3.13
C GLU A 216 -1.90 11.90 1.92
N ASN A 217 -2.28 12.58 0.84
CA ASN A 217 -2.73 11.97 -0.43
C ASN A 217 -3.89 10.98 -0.24
N LEU A 218 -4.72 11.18 0.79
CA LEU A 218 -5.76 10.25 1.21
C LEU A 218 -6.91 10.22 0.19
N LEU A 219 -7.28 11.36 -0.39
CA LEU A 219 -8.36 11.42 -1.38
C LEU A 219 -7.93 10.76 -2.70
N LEU A 220 -6.73 11.09 -3.18
CA LEU A 220 -6.18 10.47 -4.38
C LEU A 220 -6.02 8.95 -4.20
N SER A 221 -5.38 8.52 -3.11
CA SER A 221 -5.07 7.10 -2.86
C SER A 221 -6.31 6.24 -2.62
N SER A 222 -7.42 6.86 -2.18
CA SER A 222 -8.71 6.19 -2.04
C SER A 222 -9.56 6.21 -3.32
N GLY A 223 -9.06 6.82 -4.40
CA GLY A 223 -9.71 6.88 -5.70
C GLY A 223 -10.90 7.85 -5.76
N VAL A 224 -11.09 8.71 -4.75
CA VAL A 224 -12.18 9.70 -4.73
C VAL A 224 -11.98 10.65 -5.90
N GLY A 225 -12.94 10.74 -6.82
CA GLY A 225 -12.92 11.71 -7.91
C GLY A 225 -11.86 11.46 -8.99
N ALA A 226 -11.18 10.30 -8.99
CA ALA A 226 -10.26 9.94 -10.07
C ALA A 226 -11.03 9.55 -11.36
N PRO A 227 -10.64 10.05 -12.54
CA PRO A 227 -11.24 9.63 -13.80
C PRO A 227 -11.07 8.12 -14.00
N GLY A 228 -12.18 7.41 -14.26
CA GLY A 228 -12.22 5.94 -14.30
C GLY A 228 -12.82 5.28 -13.06
N SER A 229 -13.09 6.04 -11.97
CA SER A 229 -13.91 5.61 -10.83
C SER A 229 -15.42 5.61 -11.16
N ALA A 230 -15.78 5.09 -12.34
CA ALA A 230 -17.17 4.74 -12.60
C ALA A 230 -17.62 3.77 -11.51
N THR A 231 -18.67 4.16 -10.79
CA THR A 231 -19.30 3.45 -9.67
C THR A 231 -19.41 1.94 -9.92
N LYS A 232 -18.39 1.16 -9.52
CA LYS A 232 -18.60 -0.25 -9.24
C LYS A 232 -19.42 -0.29 -7.97
N ARG A 233 -20.72 -0.60 -8.13
CA ARG A 233 -21.65 -0.81 -7.02
C ARG A 233 -20.95 -1.61 -5.93
N LYS A 234 -21.07 -1.14 -4.69
CA LYS A 234 -20.58 -1.80 -3.48
C LYS A 234 -21.10 -3.24 -3.43
N SER A 235 -20.31 -4.20 -3.92
CA SER A 235 -20.40 -5.56 -3.39
C SER A 235 -19.62 -5.54 -2.08
N VAL A 236 -20.33 -5.22 -1.00
CA VAL A 236 -19.78 -5.35 0.35
C VAL A 236 -19.47 -6.82 0.58
N CYS A 237 -18.18 -7.15 0.58
CA CYS A 237 -17.72 -8.43 1.09
C CYS A 237 -17.73 -8.32 2.62
N SER A 238 -18.86 -8.65 3.23
CA SER A 238 -19.01 -8.74 4.68
C SER A 238 -18.19 -9.94 5.17
N ARG A 239 -16.92 -9.74 5.53
CA ARG A 239 -16.20 -10.71 6.37
C ARG A 239 -16.75 -10.59 7.79
N ALA A 240 -17.62 -11.52 8.16
CA ALA A 240 -17.95 -11.79 9.55
C ALA A 240 -16.66 -12.21 10.27
N TRP A 241 -16.22 -11.41 11.24
CA TRP A 241 -15.20 -11.82 12.20
C TRP A 241 -15.81 -12.88 13.12
N VAL A 242 -15.48 -14.15 12.88
CA VAL A 242 -15.75 -15.21 13.87
C VAL A 242 -14.69 -15.09 14.96
N ALA A 243 -15.14 -14.75 16.16
CA ALA A 243 -14.34 -14.85 17.37
C ALA A 243 -14.08 -16.33 17.68
N GLY A 244 -12.85 -16.79 17.44
CA GLY A 244 -12.38 -18.11 17.86
C GLY A 244 -11.70 -18.00 19.23
N SER A 245 -12.42 -18.36 20.28
CA SER A 245 -11.86 -18.61 21.62
C SER A 245 -11.83 -20.12 21.86
N SER A 246 -10.65 -20.73 21.83
CA SER A 246 -10.33 -21.88 22.69
C SER A 246 -8.88 -22.32 22.52
N LEU A 247 -8.20 -22.43 23.67
CA LEU A 247 -6.91 -23.10 23.83
C LEU A 247 -7.12 -24.61 23.75
N THR A 248 -6.37 -25.29 22.87
CA THR A 248 -6.03 -26.70 23.08
C THR A 248 -4.63 -26.96 22.53
N SER A 249 -3.74 -27.41 23.41
CA SER A 249 -2.40 -27.91 23.14
C SER A 249 -2.44 -29.16 22.25
N ALA A 250 -1.63 -29.19 21.18
CA ALA A 250 -1.32 -30.43 20.46
C ALA A 250 0.13 -30.43 19.95
N THR A 251 0.82 -31.50 20.35
CA THR A 251 2.21 -31.84 20.05
C THR A 251 2.42 -32.17 18.57
N SER A 252 3.61 -31.84 18.05
CA SER A 252 4.06 -32.02 16.68
C SER A 252 4.16 -33.48 16.23
N THR A 253 3.64 -33.79 15.03
CA THR A 253 4.24 -34.78 14.11
C THR A 253 3.96 -34.38 12.66
N SER A 254 5.02 -34.33 11.86
CA SER A 254 5.08 -33.92 10.46
C SER A 254 4.63 -35.01 9.47
N ALA A 255 3.79 -34.67 8.49
CA ALA A 255 3.76 -35.30 7.16
C ALA A 255 3.08 -34.37 6.13
N PRO A 256 3.50 -34.36 4.85
CA PRO A 256 3.08 -33.36 3.86
C PRO A 256 1.78 -33.78 3.18
N THR A 257 0.86 -32.84 2.94
CA THR A 257 -0.29 -33.06 2.06
C THR A 257 -0.49 -31.86 1.14
N THR A 258 -0.65 -32.21 -0.13
CA THR A 258 -0.79 -31.45 -1.36
C THR A 258 -1.75 -30.25 -1.27
N LEU A 259 -1.27 -29.08 -1.69
CA LEU A 259 -2.07 -27.86 -1.89
C LEU A 259 -2.87 -27.97 -3.19
N THR A 260 -4.16 -28.26 -3.08
CA THR A 260 -5.11 -28.11 -4.17
C THR A 260 -5.68 -26.69 -4.14
N THR A 261 -5.35 -25.89 -5.16
CA THR A 261 -5.86 -24.54 -5.36
C THR A 261 -7.34 -24.59 -5.72
N SER A 262 -8.24 -24.21 -4.81
CA SER A 262 -9.67 -24.09 -5.13
C SER A 262 -9.96 -22.71 -5.75
N THR A 263 -10.09 -22.67 -7.06
CA THR A 263 -10.64 -21.54 -7.82
C THR A 263 -12.14 -21.42 -7.52
N CYS A 264 -12.55 -20.41 -6.73
CA CYS A 264 -13.96 -20.03 -6.65
C CYS A 264 -14.35 -19.22 -7.90
N CYS A 265 -14.73 -19.92 -8.96
CA CYS A 265 -15.46 -19.37 -10.09
C CYS A 265 -16.93 -19.79 -9.92
N SER A 266 -17.81 -18.89 -9.45
CA SER A 266 -19.26 -19.13 -9.52
C SER A 266 -19.85 -18.31 -10.65
N THR A 267 -19.79 -18.84 -11.87
CA THR A 267 -20.76 -18.51 -12.92
C THR A 267 -22.01 -19.34 -12.68
N ARG A 268 -23.13 -18.69 -12.37
CA ARG A 268 -24.43 -19.39 -12.29
C ARG A 268 -24.98 -19.53 -13.71
N PRO A 269 -25.31 -20.75 -14.19
CA PRO A 269 -26.04 -20.92 -15.43
C PRO A 269 -27.53 -20.73 -15.15
N SER A 270 -28.24 -19.94 -15.97
CA SER A 270 -29.70 -20.00 -16.05
C SER A 270 -30.08 -20.57 -17.41
N SER A 271 -30.33 -21.88 -17.45
CA SER A 271 -31.14 -22.51 -18.48
C SER A 271 -32.46 -22.95 -17.84
N SER A 272 -33.57 -22.46 -18.37
CA SER A 272 -34.83 -23.19 -18.33
C SER A 272 -35.53 -23.01 -19.68
N ARG A 273 -35.92 -24.16 -20.20
CA ARG A 273 -36.40 -24.45 -21.55
C ARG A 273 -37.94 -24.34 -21.58
N TRP A 274 -38.45 -23.92 -22.74
CA TRP A 274 -39.82 -23.92 -23.27
C TRP A 274 -40.80 -24.99 -22.75
N PRO A 275 -42.13 -24.75 -22.92
CA PRO A 275 -42.81 -25.35 -24.07
C PRO A 275 -43.62 -24.34 -24.91
N GLY A 276 -43.76 -24.63 -26.20
CA GLY A 276 -44.32 -23.73 -27.20
C GLY A 276 -45.84 -23.69 -27.28
N ILE A 277 -46.33 -22.84 -28.20
CA ILE A 277 -47.62 -22.91 -28.90
C ILE A 277 -47.45 -22.08 -30.20
N ILE A 278 -47.77 -22.69 -31.34
CA ILE A 278 -48.00 -22.06 -32.65
C ILE A 278 -49.45 -21.51 -32.63
N PRO A 279 -49.78 -20.37 -33.28
CA PRO A 279 -50.51 -20.52 -34.54
C PRO A 279 -50.21 -19.47 -35.63
N ARG A 280 -50.21 -20.00 -36.86
CA ARG A 280 -50.80 -19.50 -38.12
C ARG A 280 -50.48 -18.11 -38.66
N SER A 281 -50.04 -18.14 -39.92
CA SER A 281 -50.16 -17.07 -40.91
C SER A 281 -51.63 -16.74 -41.21
N THR A 282 -51.91 -15.49 -41.57
CA THR A 282 -52.60 -15.12 -42.82
C THR A 282 -52.61 -13.60 -43.02
N ALA A 283 -52.54 -13.22 -44.30
CA ALA A 283 -52.66 -11.88 -44.93
C ALA A 283 -51.48 -10.92 -44.78
#